data_AF-A0A4Q6FRJ0-F1
#
_entry.id   AF-A0A4Q6FRJ0-F1
#
_cell.length_a   1.000
_cell.length_b   1.000
_cell.length_c   1.000
_cell.angle_alpha   90.00
_cell.angle_beta   90.00
_cell.angle_gamma   90.00
#
_symmetry.space_group_name_H-M   'P 1'
#
loop_
_entity.id
_entity.type
_entity.pdbx_description
1 polymer ?
#
loop_
_entity_poly.entity_id
_entity_poly.type
_entity_poly.pdbx_seq_one_letter_code
_entity_poly.pdbx_strand_id
1 'polypeptide(L)'
;MKIGLSTGGGDCPGLNSVIRAIVRYASATLGHEVIGIEDSFNGLLERPYKTRELTLKDVSGILNRGGTILGTSNSGNPFKMKDGQDPKSCTKSQKVVEAYHELGLDCIIVIGGDGTQRIANQFIGLGLNIIGIPKTIDNDLHQADFTTGFETAVEVASEAIIRLQSTAESHDRIMVLEVMGRHAGHIAL
;
A
#
# COMPACT_ATOMS: atom_id res chain seq x y z
N MET A 1 19.18 -10.60 6.19
CA MET A 1 17.74 -10.82 6.46
C MET A 1 17.02 -11.04 5.14
N LYS A 2 15.91 -11.77 5.16
CA LYS A 2 14.95 -11.90 4.05
C LYS A 2 13.68 -11.12 4.39
N ILE A 3 13.44 -10.06 3.63
CA ILE A 3 12.39 -9.07 3.89
C ILE A 3 11.25 -9.31 2.90
N GLY A 4 10.04 -9.57 3.40
CA GLY A 4 8.83 -9.51 2.59
C GLY A 4 8.46 -8.06 2.30
N LEU A 5 8.06 -7.73 1.07
CA LEU A 5 7.61 -6.40 0.69
C LEU A 5 6.25 -6.49 0.01
N SER A 6 5.27 -5.73 0.48
CA SER A 6 3.90 -5.83 -0.02
C SER A 6 3.21 -4.47 -0.10
N THR A 7 2.32 -4.31 -1.08
CA THR A 7 1.43 -3.16 -1.23
C THR A 7 -0.03 -3.57 -1.00
N GLY A 8 -0.77 -2.84 -0.16
CA GLY A 8 -2.15 -3.12 0.18
C GLY A 8 -3.07 -1.89 0.08
N GLY A 9 -4.38 -2.15 -0.11
CA GLY A 9 -5.38 -1.10 -0.26
C GLY A 9 -5.45 -0.53 -1.68
N GLY A 10 -6.09 0.64 -1.84
CA GLY A 10 -6.11 1.35 -3.12
C GLY A 10 -4.71 1.79 -3.51
N ASP A 11 -4.36 1.77 -4.79
CA ASP A 11 -3.08 2.30 -5.24
C ASP A 11 -3.04 3.83 -5.14
N CYS A 12 -1.83 4.38 -5.18
CA CYS A 12 -1.63 5.82 -5.25
C CYS A 12 -0.31 6.13 -5.97
N PRO A 13 -0.11 7.37 -6.43
CA PRO A 13 1.18 7.82 -6.93
C PRO A 13 2.30 7.61 -5.89
N GLY A 14 3.51 7.29 -6.37
CA GLY A 14 4.70 7.15 -5.53
C GLY A 14 4.96 5.76 -4.94
N LEU A 15 4.04 4.81 -5.06
CA LEU A 15 4.22 3.43 -4.58
C LEU A 15 5.49 2.76 -5.12
N ASN A 16 5.72 2.86 -6.43
CA ASN A 16 6.92 2.31 -7.06
C ASN A 16 8.21 3.00 -6.58
N SER A 17 8.15 4.27 -6.21
CA SER A 17 9.27 5.00 -5.62
C SER A 17 9.63 4.47 -4.24
N VAL A 18 8.62 4.17 -3.40
CA VAL A 18 8.80 3.54 -2.08
C VAL A 18 9.39 2.14 -2.23
N ILE A 19 8.82 1.29 -3.11
CA ILE A 19 9.33 -0.06 -3.39
C ILE A 19 10.80 0.01 -3.81
N ARG A 20 11.14 0.91 -4.75
CA ARG A 20 12.51 1.10 -5.22
C ARG A 20 13.44 1.54 -4.10
N ALA A 21 13.04 2.48 -3.25
CA ALA A 21 13.86 2.97 -2.15
C ALA A 21 14.23 1.83 -1.18
N ILE A 22 13.23 1.02 -0.81
CA ILE A 22 13.41 -0.14 0.07
C ILE A 22 14.36 -1.15 -0.57
N VAL A 23 14.09 -1.60 -1.80
CA VAL A 23 14.92 -2.61 -2.47
C VAL A 23 16.36 -2.13 -2.64
N ARG A 24 16.56 -0.87 -3.06
CA ARG A 24 17.91 -0.32 -3.21
C ARG A 24 18.67 -0.28 -1.89
N TYR A 25 18.02 0.19 -0.81
CA TYR A 25 18.69 0.30 0.47
C TYR A 25 18.97 -1.09 1.08
N ALA A 26 17.94 -1.95 1.15
CA ALA A 26 18.04 -3.29 1.70
C ALA A 26 19.10 -4.13 0.97
N SER A 27 19.05 -4.19 -0.37
CA SER A 27 19.96 -5.05 -1.13
C SER A 27 21.33 -4.42 -1.34
N ALA A 28 21.43 -3.16 -1.76
CA ALA A 28 22.72 -2.56 -2.11
C ALA A 28 23.52 -2.05 -0.89
N THR A 29 22.84 -1.68 0.21
CA THR A 29 23.51 -1.11 1.39
C THR A 29 23.66 -2.15 2.50
N LEU A 30 22.62 -2.96 2.74
CA LEU A 30 22.58 -3.92 3.86
C LEU A 30 22.82 -5.38 3.46
N GLY A 31 22.87 -5.69 2.16
CA GLY A 31 23.01 -7.06 1.66
C GLY A 31 21.84 -7.97 2.03
N HIS A 32 20.63 -7.41 2.15
CA HIS A 32 19.40 -8.16 2.45
C HIS A 32 18.65 -8.55 1.18
N GLU A 33 17.98 -9.69 1.24
CA GLU A 33 17.12 -10.20 0.18
C GLU A 33 15.72 -9.59 0.36
N VAL A 34 15.10 -9.16 -0.75
CA VAL A 34 13.75 -8.60 -0.73
C VAL A 34 12.83 -9.47 -1.57
N ILE A 35 11.81 -10.02 -0.94
CA ILE A 35 10.77 -10.84 -1.56
C ILE A 35 9.52 -9.97 -1.75
N GLY A 36 9.22 -9.60 -2.98
CA GLY A 36 7.97 -8.97 -3.35
C GLY A 36 6.80 -9.95 -3.22
N ILE A 37 5.78 -9.57 -2.47
CA ILE A 37 4.54 -10.32 -2.27
C ILE A 37 3.44 -9.63 -3.09
N GLU A 38 2.91 -10.35 -4.09
CA GLU A 38 1.91 -9.82 -5.00
C GLU A 38 0.49 -9.83 -4.40
N ASP A 39 -0.31 -8.83 -4.75
CA ASP A 39 -1.72 -8.70 -4.33
C ASP A 39 -1.92 -8.65 -2.80
N SER A 40 -1.00 -7.99 -2.08
CA SER A 40 -1.04 -7.90 -0.61
C SER A 40 -0.88 -9.28 0.08
N PHE A 41 -1.44 -9.45 1.28
CA PHE A 41 -1.45 -10.74 1.97
C PHE A 41 -2.16 -11.87 1.20
N ASN A 42 -2.93 -11.56 0.15
CA ASN A 42 -3.57 -12.58 -0.68
C ASN A 42 -2.55 -13.45 -1.42
N GLY A 43 -1.39 -12.89 -1.79
CA GLY A 43 -0.30 -13.65 -2.42
C GLY A 43 0.26 -14.78 -1.54
N LEU A 44 -0.05 -14.77 -0.25
CA LEU A 44 0.41 -15.76 0.73
C LEU A 44 -0.65 -16.80 1.11
N LEU A 45 -1.86 -16.76 0.54
CA LEU A 45 -2.97 -17.62 0.97
C LEU A 45 -2.93 -19.04 0.38
N GLU A 46 -2.32 -19.22 -0.79
CA GLU A 46 -2.30 -20.48 -1.52
C GLU A 46 -0.94 -20.74 -2.14
N ARG A 47 -0.56 -22.02 -2.23
CA ARG A 47 0.66 -22.46 -2.91
C ARG A 47 0.37 -22.71 -4.39
N PRO A 48 1.29 -22.38 -5.31
CA PRO A 48 2.54 -21.65 -5.07
C PRO A 48 2.24 -20.19 -4.66
N TYR A 49 2.98 -19.70 -3.66
CA TYR A 49 2.83 -18.32 -3.21
C TYR A 49 3.16 -17.36 -4.35
N LYS A 50 2.38 -16.28 -4.47
CA LYS A 50 2.62 -15.23 -5.45
C LYS A 50 3.71 -14.29 -4.94
N THR A 51 4.93 -14.77 -5.00
CA THR A 51 6.11 -14.06 -4.51
C THR A 51 7.22 -14.10 -5.55
N ARG A 52 8.01 -13.03 -5.62
CA ARG A 52 9.21 -12.97 -6.46
C ARG A 52 10.30 -12.18 -5.77
N GLU A 53 11.56 -12.56 -5.99
CA GLU A 53 12.68 -11.74 -5.56
C GLU A 53 12.67 -10.40 -6.31
N LEU A 54 12.93 -9.31 -5.60
CA LEU A 54 13.08 -7.97 -6.17
C LEU A 54 14.55 -7.57 -6.12
N THR A 55 15.19 -7.54 -7.28
CA THR A 55 16.57 -7.12 -7.43
C THR A 55 16.67 -5.65 -7.84
N LEU A 56 17.89 -5.10 -7.85
CA LEU A 56 18.16 -3.75 -8.36
C LEU A 56 17.70 -3.56 -9.82
N LYS A 57 17.67 -4.64 -10.61
CA LYS A 57 17.18 -4.61 -11.99
C LYS A 57 15.66 -4.48 -12.04
N ASP A 58 14.94 -5.18 -11.16
CA ASP A 58 13.47 -5.16 -11.11
C ASP A 58 12.90 -3.80 -10.71
N VAL A 59 13.67 -3.03 -9.94
CA VAL A 59 13.28 -1.67 -9.51
C VAL A 59 13.93 -0.55 -10.33
N SER A 60 14.56 -0.89 -11.45
CA SER A 60 15.07 0.11 -12.40
C SER A 60 13.95 0.65 -13.29
N GLY A 61 13.93 1.96 -13.52
CA GLY A 61 12.96 2.60 -14.42
C GLY A 61 11.51 2.71 -13.90
N ILE A 62 11.21 2.27 -12.68
CA ILE A 62 9.83 2.26 -12.16
C ILE A 62 9.38 3.57 -11.49
N LEU A 63 10.28 4.56 -11.33
CA LEU A 63 9.98 5.82 -10.62
C LEU A 63 8.81 6.60 -11.23
N ASN A 64 8.71 6.59 -12.56
CA ASN A 64 7.67 7.34 -13.29
C ASN A 64 6.43 6.46 -13.61
N ARG A 65 6.40 5.21 -13.12
CA ARG A 65 5.29 4.29 -13.36
C ARG A 65 4.21 4.50 -12.30
N GLY A 66 2.97 4.71 -12.73
CA GLY A 66 1.79 4.73 -11.85
C GLY A 66 1.48 3.36 -11.23
N GLY A 67 0.64 3.35 -10.20
CA GLY A 67 0.26 2.14 -9.48
C GLY A 67 1.43 1.47 -8.75
N THR A 68 1.41 0.14 -8.66
CA THR A 68 2.43 -0.68 -7.98
C THR A 68 2.84 -1.88 -8.83
N ILE A 69 4.14 -2.18 -8.91
CA ILE A 69 4.68 -3.36 -9.60
C ILE A 69 4.39 -4.69 -8.88
N LEU A 70 3.83 -4.66 -7.68
CA LEU A 70 3.42 -5.83 -6.91
C LEU A 70 1.91 -6.06 -6.96
N GLY A 71 1.16 -5.19 -7.66
CA GLY A 71 -0.30 -5.19 -7.54
C GLY A 71 -0.75 -4.82 -6.13
N THR A 72 -2.05 -4.77 -5.93
CA THR A 72 -2.63 -4.48 -4.62
C THR A 72 -4.02 -5.07 -4.54
N SER A 73 -4.52 -5.27 -3.32
CA SER A 73 -5.89 -5.74 -3.13
C SER A 73 -6.63 -4.90 -2.09
N ASN A 74 -7.88 -4.58 -2.44
CA ASN A 74 -8.89 -4.01 -1.56
C ASN A 74 -9.83 -5.07 -0.96
N SER A 75 -9.72 -6.31 -1.44
CA SER A 75 -10.52 -7.45 -1.02
C SER A 75 -9.61 -8.54 -0.43
N GLY A 76 -10.10 -9.29 0.55
CA GLY A 76 -9.32 -10.38 1.16
C GLY A 76 -8.57 -10.02 2.43
N ASN A 77 -9.20 -9.28 3.34
CA ASN A 77 -8.71 -9.19 4.73
C ASN A 77 -8.58 -10.63 5.30
N PRO A 78 -7.36 -11.10 5.64
CA PRO A 78 -7.12 -12.47 6.13
C PRO A 78 -7.77 -12.76 7.48
N PHE A 79 -8.24 -11.73 8.20
CA PHE A 79 -8.96 -11.83 9.47
C PHE A 79 -10.47 -11.68 9.32
N LYS A 80 -10.98 -11.43 8.09
CA LYS A 80 -12.43 -11.34 7.86
C LYS A 80 -13.03 -12.75 7.92
N MET A 81 -13.70 -13.05 9.03
CA MET A 81 -14.45 -14.29 9.22
C MET A 81 -15.87 -14.19 8.70
N LYS A 82 -16.52 -15.35 8.53
CA LYS A 82 -17.98 -15.43 8.56
C LYS A 82 -18.45 -15.27 10.01
N ASP A 83 -19.59 -14.63 10.25
CA ASP A 83 -20.09 -14.35 11.60
C ASP A 83 -20.11 -15.62 12.47
N GLY A 84 -19.59 -15.52 13.70
CA GLY A 84 -19.70 -16.56 14.74
C GLY A 84 -18.47 -17.45 15.00
N GLN A 85 -17.31 -17.22 14.37
CA GLN A 85 -16.07 -17.94 14.70
C GLN A 85 -15.13 -17.11 15.60
N ASP A 86 -14.18 -17.77 16.27
CA ASP A 86 -13.10 -17.10 17.02
C ASP A 86 -12.04 -16.55 16.04
N PRO A 87 -11.60 -15.28 16.16
CA PRO A 87 -10.52 -14.71 15.35
C PRO A 87 -9.25 -15.57 15.26
N LYS A 88 -8.92 -16.34 16.31
CA LYS A 88 -7.77 -17.27 16.32
C LYS A 88 -7.99 -18.53 15.47
N SER A 89 -9.24 -18.81 15.09
CA SER A 89 -9.66 -19.92 14.23
C SER A 89 -9.66 -19.55 12.74
N CYS A 90 -9.35 -18.28 12.39
CA CYS A 90 -9.40 -17.87 10.99
C CYS A 90 -8.30 -18.53 10.17
N THR A 91 -8.66 -19.56 9.40
CA THR A 91 -7.75 -20.38 8.59
C THR A 91 -6.89 -19.54 7.64
N LYS A 92 -7.39 -18.39 7.16
CA LYS A 92 -6.65 -17.51 6.26
C LYS A 92 -5.49 -16.79 6.94
N SER A 93 -5.69 -16.28 8.15
CA SER A 93 -4.61 -15.64 8.92
C SER A 93 -3.50 -16.63 9.25
N GLN A 94 -3.83 -17.87 9.64
CA GLN A 94 -2.84 -18.91 9.91
C GLN A 94 -2.06 -19.30 8.65
N LYS A 95 -2.71 -19.40 7.48
CA LYS A 95 -2.00 -19.62 6.21
C LYS A 95 -0.95 -18.55 5.90
N VAL A 96 -1.21 -17.29 6.24
CA VAL A 96 -0.22 -16.20 6.07
C VAL A 96 0.95 -16.36 7.04
N VAL A 97 0.68 -16.76 8.29
CA VAL A 97 1.72 -17.06 9.29
C VAL A 97 2.59 -18.24 8.83
N GLU A 98 1.98 -19.31 8.34
CA GLU A 98 2.67 -20.46 7.74
C GLU A 98 3.54 -20.02 6.57
N ALA A 99 3.00 -19.23 5.63
CA ALA A 99 3.74 -18.68 4.50
C ALA A 99 4.96 -17.86 4.93
N TYR A 100 4.80 -17.00 5.94
CA TYR A 100 5.89 -16.19 6.49
C TYR A 100 7.06 -17.06 6.96
N HIS A 101 6.77 -18.15 7.68
CA HIS A 101 7.78 -19.08 8.16
C HIS A 101 8.36 -19.97 7.05
N GLU A 102 7.53 -20.47 6.13
CA GLU A 102 7.97 -21.31 5.00
C GLU A 102 8.87 -20.56 4.01
N LEU A 103 8.58 -19.28 3.76
CA LEU A 103 9.42 -18.41 2.96
C LEU A 103 10.72 -18.01 3.70
N GLY A 104 10.79 -18.22 5.02
CA GLY A 104 11.90 -17.85 5.88
C GLY A 104 12.05 -16.33 5.99
N LEU A 105 10.94 -15.60 6.07
CA LEU A 105 10.95 -14.15 6.21
C LEU A 105 11.34 -13.74 7.64
N ASP A 106 12.20 -12.74 7.76
CA ASP A 106 12.59 -12.14 9.04
C ASP A 106 11.65 -10.98 9.44
N CYS A 107 11.07 -10.31 8.44
CA CYS A 107 10.04 -9.29 8.59
C CYS A 107 9.25 -9.07 7.29
N ILE A 108 8.10 -8.40 7.38
CA ILE A 108 7.36 -7.88 6.23
C ILE A 108 7.25 -6.36 6.33
N ILE A 109 7.63 -5.65 5.28
CA ILE A 109 7.32 -4.24 5.09
C ILE A 109 6.04 -4.13 4.28
N VAL A 110 5.02 -3.46 4.84
CA VAL A 110 3.71 -3.31 4.22
C VAL A 110 3.44 -1.84 3.94
N ILE A 111 3.25 -1.50 2.67
CA ILE A 111 2.91 -0.16 2.20
C ILE A 111 1.39 -0.10 2.00
N GLY A 112 0.67 0.69 2.79
CA GLY A 112 -0.79 0.70 2.74
C GLY A 112 -1.47 1.78 3.57
N GLY A 113 -2.79 1.91 3.35
CA GLY A 113 -3.67 2.82 4.09
C GLY A 113 -4.17 2.21 5.40
N ASP A 114 -5.14 2.86 6.07
CA ASP A 114 -5.63 2.46 7.40
C ASP A 114 -5.99 0.97 7.50
N GLY A 115 -6.81 0.48 6.57
CA GLY A 115 -7.23 -0.92 6.56
C GLY A 115 -6.06 -1.90 6.47
N THR A 116 -5.02 -1.55 5.73
CA THR A 116 -3.80 -2.37 5.61
C THR A 116 -2.97 -2.30 6.90
N GLN A 117 -2.81 -1.12 7.49
CA GLN A 117 -2.08 -0.96 8.76
C GLN A 117 -2.78 -1.70 9.91
N ARG A 118 -4.11 -1.72 9.94
CA ARG A 118 -4.89 -2.50 10.90
C ARG A 118 -4.64 -4.01 10.76
N ILE A 119 -4.63 -4.54 9.54
CA ILE A 119 -4.32 -5.96 9.29
C ILE A 119 -2.88 -6.28 9.70
N ALA A 120 -1.92 -5.39 9.38
CA ALA A 120 -0.53 -5.53 9.81
C ALA A 120 -0.42 -5.61 11.34
N ASN A 121 -1.12 -4.73 12.07
CA ASN A 121 -1.12 -4.76 13.54
C ASN A 121 -1.70 -6.07 14.11
N GLN A 122 -2.72 -6.65 13.46
CA GLN A 122 -3.26 -7.94 13.87
C GLN A 122 -2.23 -9.08 13.69
N PHE A 123 -1.45 -9.06 12.60
CA PHE A 123 -0.37 -10.03 12.40
C PHE A 123 0.81 -9.83 13.36
N ILE A 124 1.12 -8.59 13.77
CA ILE A 124 2.07 -8.35 14.86
C ILE A 124 1.61 -9.05 16.14
N GLY A 125 0.31 -8.99 16.45
CA GLY A 125 -0.30 -9.73 17.56
C GLY A 125 -0.21 -11.26 17.44
N LEU A 126 0.07 -11.79 16.23
CA LEU A 126 0.35 -13.21 15.98
C LEU A 126 1.85 -13.54 15.95
N GLY A 127 2.73 -12.57 16.26
CA GLY A 127 4.18 -12.77 16.37
C GLY A 127 4.98 -12.51 15.09
N LEU A 128 4.36 -11.96 14.03
CA LEU A 128 5.10 -11.55 12.83
C LEU A 128 5.78 -10.20 13.06
N ASN A 129 7.01 -10.05 12.58
CA ASN A 129 7.69 -8.77 12.53
C ASN A 129 7.18 -7.99 11.32
N ILE A 130 6.44 -6.89 11.54
CA ILE A 130 5.89 -6.07 10.45
C ILE A 130 6.25 -4.60 10.63
N ILE A 131 6.63 -3.96 9.54
CA ILE A 131 6.88 -2.52 9.44
C ILE A 131 5.83 -1.93 8.50
N GLY A 132 5.05 -0.96 8.98
CA GLY A 132 4.06 -0.24 8.19
C GLY A 132 4.62 1.01 7.54
N ILE A 133 4.34 1.23 6.25
CA ILE A 133 4.60 2.50 5.57
C ILE A 133 3.27 3.13 5.18
N PRO A 134 2.97 4.36 5.68
CA PRO A 134 1.70 5.01 5.46
C PRO A 134 1.53 5.45 4.01
N LYS A 135 0.45 4.98 3.40
CA LYS A 135 0.14 5.22 1.98
C LYS A 135 -1.35 5.45 1.78
N THR A 136 -1.72 6.65 1.37
CA THR A 136 -3.08 7.01 0.98
C THR A 136 -3.05 8.38 0.31
N ILE A 137 -3.98 8.65 -0.60
CA ILE A 137 -4.18 10.02 -1.11
C ILE A 137 -5.01 10.84 -0.15
N ASP A 138 -5.74 10.21 0.77
CA ASP A 138 -6.71 10.91 1.63
C ASP A 138 -6.05 11.69 2.78
N ASN A 139 -4.74 11.46 3.02
CA ASN A 139 -3.97 11.96 4.16
C ASN A 139 -4.66 11.72 5.53
N ASP A 140 -5.35 10.58 5.65
CA ASP A 140 -6.23 10.25 6.78
C ASP A 140 -5.58 9.29 7.80
N LEU A 141 -4.26 9.11 7.72
CA LEU A 141 -3.52 8.28 8.66
C LEU A 141 -2.98 9.11 9.82
N HIS A 142 -3.49 8.83 11.03
CA HIS A 142 -2.99 9.43 12.25
C HIS A 142 -1.47 9.21 12.41
N GLN A 143 -0.78 10.21 12.98
CA GLN A 143 0.67 10.23 13.25
C GLN A 143 1.57 10.42 12.03
N ALA A 144 1.02 10.62 10.83
CA ALA A 144 1.77 11.11 9.67
C ALA A 144 1.20 12.47 9.22
N ASP A 145 2.06 13.49 9.11
CA ASP A 145 1.64 14.79 8.57
C ASP A 145 1.29 14.69 7.08
N PHE A 146 2.01 13.82 6.36
CA PHE A 146 1.82 13.55 4.94
C PHE A 146 1.92 12.06 4.64
N THR A 147 1.00 11.56 3.81
CA THR A 147 1.00 10.19 3.33
C THR A 147 1.46 10.11 1.87
N THR A 148 2.09 8.99 1.52
CA THR A 148 2.54 8.75 0.14
C THR A 148 1.35 8.86 -0.82
N GLY A 149 1.46 9.74 -1.81
CA GLY A 149 0.45 9.97 -2.85
C GLY A 149 -0.44 11.21 -2.63
N PHE A 150 -0.47 11.79 -1.43
CA PHE A 150 -1.33 12.95 -1.12
C PHE A 150 -0.99 14.18 -1.96
N GLU A 151 0.28 14.60 -1.99
CA GLU A 151 0.69 15.81 -2.73
C GLU A 151 0.36 15.72 -4.22
N THR A 152 0.59 14.55 -4.83
CA THR A 152 0.21 14.33 -6.23
C THR A 152 -1.31 14.42 -6.43
N ALA A 153 -2.12 13.96 -5.48
CA ALA A 153 -3.57 14.10 -5.56
C ALA A 153 -4.02 15.57 -5.47
N VAL A 154 -3.39 16.36 -4.59
CA VAL A 154 -3.62 17.81 -4.47
C VAL A 154 -3.21 18.53 -5.76
N GLU A 155 -2.08 18.18 -6.35
CA GLU A 155 -1.62 18.78 -7.61
C GLU A 155 -2.60 18.50 -8.76
N VAL A 156 -3.09 17.25 -8.87
CA VAL A 156 -4.11 16.87 -9.87
C VAL A 156 -5.43 17.63 -9.64
N ALA A 157 -5.88 17.77 -8.40
CA ALA A 157 -7.08 18.54 -8.07
C ALA A 157 -6.92 20.03 -8.42
N SER A 158 -5.76 20.60 -8.10
CA SER A 158 -5.42 21.99 -8.41
C SER A 158 -5.41 22.26 -9.92
N GLU A 159 -4.83 21.36 -10.71
CA GLU A 159 -4.82 21.46 -12.16
C GLU A 159 -6.24 21.41 -12.74
N ALA A 160 -7.11 20.55 -12.20
CA ALA A 160 -8.51 20.47 -12.62
C ALA A 160 -9.27 21.78 -12.36
N ILE A 161 -9.07 22.41 -11.20
CA ILE A 161 -9.68 23.72 -10.87
C ILE A 161 -9.22 24.79 -11.86
N ILE A 162 -7.92 24.88 -12.14
CA ILE A 162 -7.35 25.88 -13.07
C ILE A 162 -7.96 25.72 -14.47
N ARG A 163 -8.14 24.48 -14.93
CA ARG A 163 -8.77 24.22 -16.23
C ARG A 163 -10.25 24.66 -16.27
N LEU A 164 -10.99 24.44 -15.18
CA LEU A 164 -12.39 24.86 -15.06
C LEU A 164 -12.55 26.38 -14.98
N GLN A 165 -11.60 27.09 -14.36
CA GLN A 165 -11.67 28.55 -14.16
C GLN A 165 -11.86 29.31 -15.47
N SER A 166 -11.09 28.97 -16.51
CA SER A 166 -11.13 29.65 -17.81
C SER A 166 -12.52 29.67 -18.46
N THR A 167 -13.26 28.57 -18.38
CA THR A 167 -14.62 28.45 -18.94
C THR A 167 -15.69 29.02 -18.00
N ALA A 168 -15.45 29.01 -16.69
CA ALA A 168 -16.32 29.64 -15.71
C ALA A 168 -16.37 31.16 -15.92
N GLU A 169 -15.20 31.79 -16.08
CA GLU A 169 -15.06 33.24 -16.34
C GLU A 169 -15.67 33.65 -17.68
N SER A 170 -15.52 32.81 -18.73
CA SER A 170 -16.02 33.15 -20.07
C SER A 170 -17.54 33.10 -20.23
N HIS A 171 -18.24 32.42 -19.32
CA HIS A 171 -19.68 32.15 -19.45
C HIS A 171 -20.48 32.48 -18.19
N ASP A 172 -19.90 33.20 -17.23
CA ASP A 172 -20.53 33.55 -15.94
C ASP A 172 -21.14 32.33 -15.24
N ARG A 173 -20.37 31.22 -15.17
CA ARG A 173 -20.84 29.95 -14.60
C ARG A 173 -20.31 29.69 -13.21
N ILE A 174 -21.16 29.06 -12.39
CA ILE A 174 -20.74 28.41 -11.15
C ILE A 174 -20.25 27.00 -11.51
N MET A 175 -19.04 26.65 -11.06
CA MET A 175 -18.47 25.31 -11.21
C MET A 175 -18.41 24.62 -9.85
N VAL A 176 -18.65 23.30 -9.86
CA VAL A 176 -18.49 22.43 -8.69
C VAL A 176 -17.49 21.35 -9.08
N LEU A 177 -16.41 21.21 -8.31
CA LEU A 177 -15.43 20.14 -8.47
C LEU A 177 -15.54 19.20 -7.26
N GLU A 178 -15.94 17.96 -7.50
CA GLU A 178 -15.86 16.88 -6.51
C GLU A 178 -14.47 16.25 -6.55
N VAL A 179 -13.83 16.12 -5.38
CA VAL A 179 -12.50 15.51 -5.23
C VAL A 179 -12.55 14.30 -4.31
N MET A 180 -11.56 13.43 -4.42
CA MET A 180 -11.38 12.29 -3.52
C MET A 180 -10.93 12.75 -2.12
N GLY A 181 -10.79 11.83 -1.16
CA GLY A 181 -10.52 12.15 0.24
C GLY A 181 -11.25 11.24 1.22
N ARG A 182 -12.15 10.38 0.72
CA ARG A 182 -12.96 9.46 1.51
C ARG A 182 -13.79 10.17 2.58
N HIS A 183 -13.35 10.15 3.84
CA HIS A 183 -13.99 10.83 4.97
C HIS A 183 -13.15 12.00 5.49
N ALA A 184 -12.05 12.33 4.81
CA ALA A 184 -11.15 13.42 5.12
C ALA A 184 -11.23 14.53 4.05
N GLY A 185 -11.17 15.77 4.49
CA GLY A 185 -11.27 16.95 3.63
C GLY A 185 -9.92 17.48 3.13
N HIS A 186 -8.80 16.79 3.37
CA HIS A 186 -7.45 17.34 3.15
C HIS A 186 -7.14 17.70 1.70
N ILE A 187 -7.72 17.01 0.71
CA ILE A 187 -7.54 17.37 -0.70
C ILE A 187 -8.43 18.58 -1.08
N ALA A 188 -9.59 18.71 -0.43
CA ALA A 188 -10.56 19.76 -0.72
C ALA A 188 -10.22 21.10 -0.04
N LEU A 189 -9.54 21.06 1.10
CA LEU A 189 -9.08 22.21 1.87
C LEU A 189 -7.84 22.84 1.23
#